data_AF-A0A7G2M2Q6-F1
#
_entry.id   AF-A0A7G2M2Q6-F1
#
_cell.length_a   1.000
_cell.length_b   1.000
_cell.length_c   1.000
_cell.angle_alpha   90.00
_cell.angle_beta   90.00
_cell.angle_gamma   90.00
#
_symmetry.space_group_name_H-M   'P 1'
#
loop_
_entity.id
_entity.type
_entity.pdbx_description
1 polymer ?
#
loop_
_entity_poly.entity_id
_entity_poly.type
_entity_poly.pdbx_seq_one_letter_code
_entity_poly.pdbx_strand_id
1 'polypeptide(L)'
;MKYLRKSAAAVFGAAVIAGPALAGDEIRTIELFSRPQASQPAEFQSIQLIAQEWEKLGLDVEVKVMPWEQLSDIVWYQRDKWDATAWQMVGRPERSDPDEIVYNLFHSTTAEKGYNFIGYQNAAFDKVAEEQRITTDQDSRKNLLFEAQKILVDDQPNMMLVHPKNAFAFDKTKFDESTVVEQSGIGIRNAWTFINAQPIGENKDFILNSGDNVIAINPLYISGGVDSWIFELVYDRLMRVGPDGLPQPWAAESYDWKDGTTLEVTLRDGMEWHDGKPVTVEDVKFSFEVPMSG
;
A
#
# COMPACT_ATOMS: atom_id res chain seq x y z
N MET A 1 40.14 -11.21 3.29
CA MET A 1 41.50 -10.76 2.89
C MET A 1 42.53 -11.88 3.07
N LYS A 2 42.81 -12.68 2.03
CA LYS A 2 43.95 -13.63 1.98
C LYS A 2 44.39 -13.82 0.54
N TYR A 3 45.48 -13.14 0.15
CA TYR A 3 46.24 -13.42 -1.07
C TYR A 3 47.41 -14.35 -0.73
N LEU A 4 47.68 -15.35 -1.58
CA LEU A 4 48.85 -16.23 -1.48
C LEU A 4 49.95 -15.79 -2.44
N ARG A 5 51.20 -15.98 -1.99
CA ARG A 5 52.43 -15.26 -2.38
C ARG A 5 53.03 -15.64 -3.74
N LYS A 6 53.62 -14.61 -4.35
CA LYS A 6 54.66 -14.49 -5.39
C LYS A 6 55.51 -15.73 -5.71
N SER A 7 55.77 -15.97 -7.00
CA SER A 7 57.12 -16.15 -7.59
C SER A 7 57.13 -16.13 -9.13
N ALA A 8 58.21 -15.52 -9.66
CA ALA A 8 58.81 -15.62 -10.99
C ALA A 8 58.12 -14.99 -12.22
N ALA A 9 58.81 -13.99 -12.77
CA ALA A 9 58.59 -13.44 -14.10
C ALA A 9 59.24 -14.34 -15.17
N ALA A 10 58.49 -14.61 -16.25
CA ALA A 10 59.03 -14.92 -17.57
C ALA A 10 57.97 -14.54 -18.62
N VAL A 11 58.30 -13.59 -19.48
CA VAL A 11 57.49 -13.17 -20.63
C VAL A 11 57.91 -14.02 -21.82
N PHE A 12 56.99 -14.75 -22.45
CA PHE A 12 57.06 -15.13 -23.88
C PHE A 12 55.70 -15.62 -24.40
N GLY A 13 55.27 -15.06 -25.53
CA GLY A 13 54.49 -15.76 -26.55
C GLY A 13 52.96 -15.76 -26.38
N ALA A 14 52.28 -14.98 -27.23
CA ALA A 14 50.83 -14.94 -27.32
C ALA A 14 50.22 -16.28 -27.77
N ALA A 15 49.34 -16.83 -26.92
CA ALA A 15 48.23 -17.67 -27.32
C ALA A 15 47.00 -17.12 -26.59
N VAL A 16 46.09 -16.48 -27.33
CA VAL A 16 44.80 -16.08 -26.79
C VAL A 16 43.96 -17.35 -26.64
N ILE A 17 44.10 -18.01 -25.49
CA ILE A 17 43.10 -18.95 -25.02
C ILE A 17 42.01 -18.07 -24.41
N ALA A 18 40.84 -18.03 -25.04
CA ALA A 18 39.67 -17.40 -24.45
C ALA A 18 39.35 -18.13 -23.14
N GLY A 19 39.69 -17.50 -22.01
CA GLY A 19 39.20 -17.91 -20.70
C GLY A 19 37.68 -17.69 -20.63
N PRO A 20 36.96 -18.43 -19.77
CA PRO A 20 35.54 -18.22 -19.60
C PRO A 20 35.31 -16.77 -19.16
N ALA A 21 34.47 -16.05 -19.90
CA ALA A 21 33.97 -14.75 -19.49
C ALA A 21 33.09 -14.95 -18.25
N LEU A 22 33.69 -14.91 -17.07
CA LEU A 22 33.01 -14.95 -15.77
C LEU A 22 33.71 -13.98 -14.83
N ALA A 23 33.58 -12.70 -15.14
CA ALA A 23 33.72 -11.65 -14.15
C ALA A 23 32.65 -10.62 -14.50
N GLY A 24 31.41 -10.95 -14.15
CA GLY A 24 30.42 -9.89 -13.94
C GLY A 24 30.92 -8.98 -12.83
N ASP A 25 30.55 -7.71 -12.89
CA ASP A 25 30.93 -6.73 -11.85
C ASP A 25 30.60 -7.28 -10.46
N GLU A 26 31.43 -6.92 -9.47
CA GLU A 26 31.17 -7.27 -8.07
C GLU A 26 29.78 -6.75 -7.69
N ILE A 27 28.89 -7.65 -7.27
CA ILE A 27 27.57 -7.27 -6.79
C ILE A 27 27.81 -6.44 -5.53
N ARG A 28 27.48 -5.14 -5.61
CA ARG A 28 27.57 -4.25 -4.45
C ARG A 28 26.73 -4.78 -3.29
N THR A 29 27.08 -4.40 -2.07
CA THR A 29 26.26 -4.64 -0.90
C THR A 29 24.81 -4.19 -1.15
N ILE A 30 23.87 -5.09 -0.86
CA ILE A 30 22.43 -4.84 -0.96
C ILE A 30 21.96 -4.36 0.41
N GLU A 31 21.45 -3.13 0.47
CA GLU A 31 20.81 -2.63 1.69
C GLU A 31 19.36 -3.14 1.76
N LEU A 32 19.08 -3.96 2.77
CA LEU A 32 17.75 -4.52 3.03
C LEU A 32 17.12 -3.85 4.25
N PHE A 33 16.07 -3.06 4.02
CA PHE A 33 15.47 -2.25 5.08
C PHE A 33 14.45 -3.03 5.90
N SER A 34 14.42 -2.75 7.21
CA SER A 34 13.52 -3.38 8.19
C SER A 34 13.02 -2.39 9.24
N ARG A 35 11.78 -2.58 9.71
CA ARG A 35 11.30 -1.92 10.93
C ARG A 35 11.90 -2.57 12.20
N PRO A 36 11.95 -1.85 13.34
CA PRO A 36 12.45 -2.43 14.59
C PRO A 36 11.63 -3.65 15.03
N GLN A 37 12.29 -4.67 15.58
CA GLN A 37 11.62 -5.88 16.08
C GLN A 37 10.50 -5.58 17.09
N ALA A 38 10.67 -4.54 17.92
CA ALA A 38 9.69 -4.16 18.92
C ALA A 38 8.37 -3.65 18.34
N SER A 39 8.40 -3.04 17.14
CA SER A 39 7.19 -2.54 16.47
C SER A 39 6.66 -3.50 15.41
N GLN A 40 7.53 -4.23 14.70
CA GLN A 40 7.14 -5.23 13.72
C GLN A 40 7.98 -6.51 13.80
N PRO A 41 7.69 -7.42 14.76
CA PRO A 41 8.50 -8.61 15.00
C PRO A 41 8.47 -9.60 13.83
N ALA A 42 7.34 -9.76 13.15
CA ALA A 42 7.20 -10.72 12.05
C ALA A 42 7.96 -10.28 10.79
N GLU A 43 7.86 -9.00 10.43
CA GLU A 43 8.61 -8.40 9.32
C GLU A 43 10.12 -8.48 9.59
N PHE A 44 10.54 -8.08 10.79
CA PHE A 44 11.94 -8.12 11.20
C PHE A 44 12.53 -9.53 11.08
N GLN A 45 11.86 -10.53 11.64
CA GLN A 45 12.31 -11.93 11.54
C GLN A 45 12.37 -12.42 10.09
N SER A 46 11.37 -12.07 9.27
CA SER A 46 11.33 -12.45 7.86
C SER A 46 12.52 -11.87 7.10
N ILE A 47 12.85 -10.59 7.32
CA ILE A 47 14.00 -9.93 6.71
C ILE A 47 15.32 -10.58 7.12
N GLN A 48 15.49 -10.93 8.40
CA GLN A 48 16.70 -11.63 8.86
C GLN A 48 16.87 -12.98 8.16
N LEU A 49 15.78 -13.73 7.96
CA LEU A 49 15.82 -15.00 7.23
C LEU A 49 16.13 -14.79 5.75
N ILE A 50 15.52 -13.79 5.10
CA ILE A 50 15.79 -13.45 3.70
C ILE A 50 17.26 -13.09 3.51
N ALA A 51 17.81 -12.23 4.37
CA ALA A 51 19.24 -11.87 4.33
C ALA A 51 20.13 -13.11 4.43
N GLN A 52 19.84 -14.02 5.38
CA GLN A 52 20.61 -15.27 5.55
C GLN A 52 20.54 -16.18 4.31
N GLU A 53 19.38 -16.29 3.66
CA GLU A 53 19.25 -17.08 2.43
C GLU A 53 19.97 -16.41 1.24
N TRP A 54 19.90 -15.08 1.14
CA TRP A 54 20.62 -14.31 0.11
C TRP A 54 22.13 -14.40 0.28
N GLU A 55 22.64 -14.37 1.50
CA GLU A 55 24.07 -14.59 1.83
C GLU A 55 24.55 -15.98 1.42
N LYS A 56 23.72 -17.03 1.61
CA LYS A 56 24.05 -18.39 1.14
C LYS A 56 24.18 -18.49 -0.38
N LEU A 57 23.51 -17.60 -1.11
CA LEU A 57 23.63 -17.47 -2.56
C LEU A 57 24.84 -16.63 -2.99
N GLY A 58 25.59 -16.07 -2.04
CA GLY A 58 26.79 -15.28 -2.28
C GLY A 58 26.55 -13.79 -2.42
N LEU A 59 25.36 -13.29 -2.06
CA LEU A 59 25.07 -11.85 -2.00
C LEU A 59 25.63 -11.25 -0.70
N ASP A 60 26.19 -10.05 -0.79
CA ASP A 60 26.54 -9.25 0.38
C ASP A 60 25.32 -8.41 0.78
N VAL A 61 24.76 -8.64 1.97
CA VAL A 61 23.50 -8.03 2.41
C VAL A 61 23.70 -7.31 3.73
N GLU A 62 23.30 -6.04 3.79
CA GLU A 62 23.29 -5.27 5.03
C GLU A 62 21.85 -4.95 5.44
N VAL A 63 21.40 -5.51 6.57
CA VAL A 63 20.07 -5.18 7.11
C VAL A 63 20.09 -3.84 7.84
N LYS A 64 19.38 -2.84 7.31
CA LYS A 64 19.23 -1.52 7.93
C LYS A 64 17.91 -1.44 8.70
N VAL A 65 17.99 -1.31 10.02
CA VAL A 65 16.81 -1.21 10.89
C VAL A 65 16.53 0.26 11.19
N MET A 66 15.31 0.73 10.93
CA MET A 66 14.93 2.13 11.17
C MET A 66 13.45 2.32 11.48
N PRO A 67 13.05 3.39 12.21
CA PRO A 67 11.65 3.70 12.49
C PRO A 67 10.78 3.85 11.23
N TRP A 68 9.47 3.63 11.35
CA TRP A 68 8.52 3.66 10.23
C TRP A 68 8.56 4.96 9.43
N GLU A 69 8.58 6.11 10.11
CA GLU A 69 8.59 7.42 9.44
C GLU A 69 9.80 7.59 8.54
N GLN A 70 10.99 7.27 9.06
CA GLN A 70 12.23 7.33 8.29
C GLN A 70 12.22 6.34 7.12
N LEU A 71 11.77 5.11 7.34
CA LEU A 71 11.66 4.08 6.29
C LEU A 71 10.70 4.55 5.19
N SER A 72 9.53 5.06 5.56
CA SER A 72 8.51 5.55 4.65
C SER A 72 9.03 6.71 3.80
N ASP A 73 9.70 7.69 4.41
CA ASP A 73 10.24 8.83 3.67
C ASP A 73 11.30 8.42 2.63
N ILE A 74 12.17 7.46 2.99
CA ILE A 74 13.19 6.95 2.05
C ILE A 74 12.50 6.20 0.91
N VAL A 75 11.56 5.30 1.22
CA VAL A 75 10.87 4.49 0.20
C VAL A 75 10.09 5.35 -0.78
N TRP A 76 9.32 6.34 -0.28
CA TRP A 76 8.46 7.15 -1.14
C TRP A 76 9.19 8.23 -1.93
N TYR A 77 10.18 8.88 -1.33
CA TYR A 77 10.78 10.10 -1.86
C TYR A 77 12.25 9.95 -2.29
N GLN A 78 12.89 8.82 -2.00
CA GLN A 78 14.29 8.55 -2.34
C GLN A 78 14.43 7.21 -3.08
N ARG A 79 13.58 7.00 -4.09
CA ARG A 79 13.46 5.74 -4.87
C ARG A 79 14.74 5.28 -5.53
N ASP A 80 15.71 6.17 -5.73
CA ASP A 80 17.02 5.92 -6.31
C ASP A 80 18.11 5.55 -5.28
N LYS A 81 17.78 5.53 -3.98
CA LYS A 81 18.74 5.39 -2.88
C LYS A 81 18.56 4.16 -2.00
N TRP A 82 17.70 3.23 -2.38
CA TRP A 82 17.48 1.99 -1.64
C TRP A 82 17.40 0.80 -2.59
N ASP A 83 17.69 -0.38 -2.07
CA ASP A 83 17.80 -1.60 -2.88
C ASP A 83 16.60 -2.52 -2.67
N ALA A 84 16.33 -2.86 -1.41
CA ALA A 84 15.22 -3.73 -1.05
C ALA A 84 14.61 -3.32 0.29
N THR A 85 13.30 -3.51 0.41
CA THR A 85 12.55 -3.26 1.64
C THR A 85 11.41 -4.26 1.74
N ALA A 86 11.01 -4.62 2.96
CA ALA A 86 9.69 -5.23 3.15
C ALA A 86 8.65 -4.12 3.20
N TRP A 87 7.56 -4.30 2.45
CA TRP A 87 6.48 -3.35 2.42
C TRP A 87 5.13 -4.05 2.46
N GLN A 88 4.17 -3.42 3.13
CA GLN A 88 2.79 -3.87 3.16
C GLN A 88 1.87 -2.69 2.88
N MET A 89 0.96 -2.86 1.92
CA MET A 89 -0.12 -1.90 1.73
C MET A 89 -1.15 -2.03 2.86
N VAL A 90 -1.53 -0.89 3.44
CA VAL A 90 -2.59 -0.82 4.47
C VAL A 90 -3.90 -1.39 3.91
N GLY A 91 -4.71 -2.06 4.72
CA GLY A 91 -6.04 -2.47 4.27
C GLY A 91 -6.93 -1.24 4.03
N ARG A 92 -7.69 -1.22 2.94
CA ARG A 92 -8.70 -0.20 2.64
C ARG A 92 -9.91 -0.86 1.99
N PRO A 93 -11.15 -0.40 2.23
CA PRO A 93 -12.33 -0.96 1.58
C PRO A 93 -12.24 -0.93 0.06
N GLU A 94 -11.69 0.13 -0.52
CA GLU A 94 -11.56 0.34 -1.97
C GLU A 94 -10.62 -0.70 -2.61
N ARG A 95 -9.65 -1.23 -1.85
CA ARG A 95 -8.73 -2.30 -2.30
C ARG A 95 -9.40 -3.66 -2.45
N SER A 96 -10.70 -3.76 -2.20
CA SER A 96 -11.51 -4.93 -2.56
C SER A 96 -11.67 -5.05 -4.09
N ASP A 97 -11.55 -3.93 -4.82
CA ASP A 97 -11.47 -3.96 -6.28
C ASP A 97 -10.00 -4.17 -6.72
N PRO A 98 -9.72 -5.14 -7.62
CA PRO A 98 -8.36 -5.42 -8.09
C PRO A 98 -7.66 -4.26 -8.82
N ASP A 99 -8.38 -3.26 -9.33
CA ASP A 99 -7.82 -2.07 -9.99
C ASP A 99 -6.82 -1.34 -9.10
N GLU A 100 -7.15 -1.22 -7.80
CA GLU A 100 -6.29 -0.57 -6.80
C GLU A 100 -4.93 -1.25 -6.64
N ILE A 101 -4.82 -2.54 -6.98
CA ILE A 101 -3.54 -3.25 -6.95
C ILE A 101 -2.90 -3.19 -8.33
N VAL A 102 -3.63 -3.57 -9.38
CA VAL A 102 -3.10 -3.70 -10.74
C VAL A 102 -2.67 -2.36 -11.31
N TYR A 103 -3.51 -1.33 -11.23
CA TYR A 103 -3.19 -0.04 -11.83
C TYR A 103 -2.31 0.80 -10.89
N ASN A 104 -2.74 1.03 -9.64
CA ASN A 104 -2.04 1.98 -8.78
C ASN A 104 -0.61 1.52 -8.41
N LEU A 105 -0.38 0.22 -8.15
CA LEU A 105 0.93 -0.28 -7.71
C LEU A 105 1.90 -0.62 -8.84
N PHE A 106 1.42 -0.84 -10.08
CA PHE A 106 2.25 -1.39 -11.15
C PHE A 106 2.16 -0.65 -12.48
N HIS A 107 1.18 0.22 -12.70
CA HIS A 107 1.10 0.98 -13.96
C HIS A 107 2.29 1.95 -14.09
N SER A 108 2.84 2.09 -15.29
CA SER A 108 4.03 2.94 -15.52
C SER A 108 3.77 4.42 -15.19
N THR A 109 2.54 4.91 -15.33
CA THR A 109 2.20 6.32 -15.02
C THR A 109 2.32 6.66 -13.53
N THR A 110 2.32 5.66 -12.65
CA THR A 110 2.46 5.86 -11.20
C THR A 110 3.90 5.64 -10.72
N ALA A 111 4.85 5.35 -11.62
CA ALA A 111 6.24 4.99 -11.30
C ALA A 111 7.09 6.17 -10.78
N GLU A 112 6.82 7.40 -11.23
CA GLU A 112 7.63 8.56 -10.83
C GLU A 112 7.26 9.07 -9.44
N LYS A 113 5.96 9.27 -9.18
CA LYS A 113 5.45 9.90 -7.95
C LYS A 113 4.26 9.19 -7.30
N GLY A 114 3.73 8.14 -7.93
CA GLY A 114 2.56 7.41 -7.46
C GLY A 114 2.91 6.16 -6.64
N TYR A 115 1.94 5.26 -6.50
CA TYR A 115 2.06 4.07 -5.65
C TYR A 115 2.96 2.96 -6.21
N ASN A 116 3.40 3.04 -7.47
CA ASN A 116 4.43 2.20 -8.04
C ASN A 116 5.82 2.71 -7.63
N PHE A 117 6.12 2.62 -6.33
CA PHE A 117 7.37 3.13 -5.76
C PHE A 117 8.61 2.30 -6.12
N ILE A 118 8.41 1.09 -6.64
CA ILE A 118 9.47 0.23 -7.16
C ILE A 118 9.90 0.60 -8.59
N GLY A 119 9.15 1.49 -9.25
CA GLY A 119 9.49 2.00 -10.59
C GLY A 119 9.28 1.00 -11.73
N TYR A 120 8.42 -0.01 -11.55
CA TYR A 120 8.13 -1.01 -12.58
C TYR A 120 7.51 -0.36 -13.82
N GLN A 121 7.97 -0.74 -15.00
CA GLN A 121 7.45 -0.23 -16.27
C GLN A 121 7.38 -1.35 -17.30
N ASN A 122 6.18 -1.63 -17.79
CA ASN A 122 5.96 -2.64 -18.83
C ASN A 122 4.75 -2.26 -19.68
N ALA A 123 4.98 -1.93 -20.95
CA ALA A 123 3.93 -1.47 -21.86
C ALA A 123 2.85 -2.54 -22.14
N ALA A 124 3.19 -3.83 -22.07
CA ALA A 124 2.20 -4.89 -22.22
C ALA A 124 1.32 -5.00 -20.97
N PHE A 125 1.91 -4.87 -19.78
CA PHE A 125 1.16 -4.79 -18.53
C PHE A 125 0.24 -3.57 -18.51
N ASP A 126 0.76 -2.39 -18.88
CA ASP A 126 0.00 -1.13 -18.89
C ASP A 126 -1.28 -1.26 -19.73
N LYS A 127 -1.16 -1.82 -20.93
CA LYS A 127 -2.31 -2.05 -21.81
C LYS A 127 -3.40 -2.91 -21.15
N VAL A 128 -3.01 -4.02 -20.50
CA VAL A 128 -3.97 -4.90 -19.81
C VAL A 128 -4.59 -4.20 -18.60
N ALA A 129 -3.77 -3.44 -17.86
CA ALA A 129 -4.21 -2.65 -16.71
C ALA A 129 -5.18 -1.52 -17.11
N GLU A 130 -5.02 -0.91 -18.27
CA GLU A 130 -5.95 0.08 -18.84
C GLU A 130 -7.25 -0.59 -19.32
N GLU A 131 -7.15 -1.71 -20.04
CA GLU A 131 -8.30 -2.43 -20.60
C GLU A 131 -9.24 -2.94 -19.52
N GLN A 132 -8.71 -3.46 -18.41
CA GLN A 132 -9.56 -3.94 -17.30
C GLN A 132 -10.37 -2.83 -16.62
N ARG A 133 -9.93 -1.54 -16.67
CA ARG A 133 -10.65 -0.42 -16.04
C ARG A 133 -11.92 -0.03 -16.78
N ILE A 134 -11.92 -0.23 -18.09
CA ILE A 134 -13.06 0.12 -18.95
C ILE A 134 -13.95 -1.10 -19.25
N THR A 135 -13.55 -2.29 -18.80
CA THR A 135 -14.30 -3.53 -19.00
C THR A 135 -15.34 -3.71 -17.90
N THR A 136 -16.63 -3.65 -18.27
CA THR A 136 -17.75 -3.76 -17.33
C THR A 136 -18.23 -5.18 -17.09
N ASP A 137 -18.02 -6.09 -18.04
CA ASP A 137 -18.33 -7.51 -17.88
C ASP A 137 -17.34 -8.18 -16.91
N GLN A 138 -17.86 -8.77 -15.84
CA GLN A 138 -17.03 -9.28 -14.74
C GLN A 138 -16.14 -10.45 -15.15
N ASP A 139 -16.64 -11.38 -15.97
CA ASP A 139 -15.86 -12.56 -16.39
C ASP A 139 -14.76 -12.16 -17.37
N SER A 140 -15.04 -11.25 -18.29
CA SER A 140 -14.04 -10.69 -19.21
C SER A 140 -12.96 -9.93 -18.44
N ARG A 141 -13.37 -9.06 -17.50
CA ARG A 141 -12.44 -8.31 -16.65
C ARG A 141 -11.55 -9.22 -15.82
N LYS A 142 -12.11 -10.30 -15.28
CA LYS A 142 -11.36 -11.31 -14.52
C LYS A 142 -10.26 -11.97 -15.34
N ASN A 143 -10.51 -12.25 -16.62
CA ASN A 143 -9.49 -12.82 -17.50
C ASN A 143 -8.32 -11.85 -17.74
N LEU A 144 -8.61 -10.55 -17.93
CA LEU A 144 -7.59 -9.51 -18.03
C LEU A 144 -6.75 -9.40 -16.75
N LEU A 145 -7.39 -9.48 -15.58
CA LEU A 145 -6.67 -9.48 -14.30
C LEU A 145 -5.73 -10.69 -14.15
N PHE A 146 -6.12 -11.86 -14.64
CA PHE A 146 -5.24 -13.04 -14.65
C PHE A 146 -4.08 -12.89 -15.64
N GLU A 147 -4.28 -12.23 -16.78
CA GLU A 147 -3.21 -11.88 -17.70
C GLU A 147 -2.22 -10.89 -17.05
N ALA A 148 -2.71 -9.84 -16.40
CA ALA A 148 -1.88 -8.89 -15.67
C ALA A 148 -1.05 -9.60 -14.58
N GLN A 149 -1.68 -10.49 -13.80
CA GLN A 149 -0.97 -11.30 -12.79
C GLN A 149 0.10 -12.18 -13.41
N LYS A 150 -0.14 -12.77 -14.58
CA LYS A 150 0.86 -13.58 -15.26
C LYS A 150 2.09 -12.75 -15.65
N ILE A 151 1.88 -11.56 -16.22
CA ILE A 151 2.99 -10.65 -16.57
C ILE A 151 3.80 -10.30 -15.31
N LEU A 152 3.14 -9.96 -14.21
CA LEU A 152 3.84 -9.66 -12.94
C LEU A 152 4.59 -10.86 -12.37
N VAL A 153 4.05 -12.07 -12.51
CA VAL A 153 4.74 -13.30 -12.09
C VAL A 153 5.96 -13.58 -12.95
N ASP A 154 5.90 -13.32 -14.25
CA ASP A 154 7.03 -13.53 -15.15
C ASP A 154 8.13 -12.47 -14.92
N ASP A 155 7.74 -11.21 -14.65
CA ASP A 155 8.67 -10.10 -14.45
C ASP A 155 9.24 -10.00 -13.02
N GLN A 156 8.55 -10.54 -12.01
CA GLN A 156 8.92 -10.48 -10.59
C GLN A 156 9.31 -9.08 -10.08
N PRO A 157 8.50 -8.01 -10.33
CA PRO A 157 8.84 -6.67 -9.87
C PRO A 157 8.77 -6.55 -8.33
N ASN A 158 7.96 -7.39 -7.69
CA ASN A 158 7.86 -7.55 -6.25
C ASN A 158 7.87 -9.03 -5.87
N MET A 159 8.51 -9.36 -4.75
CA MET A 159 8.38 -10.68 -4.14
C MET A 159 7.20 -10.70 -3.16
N MET A 160 6.05 -11.23 -3.61
CA MET A 160 4.88 -11.40 -2.74
C MET A 160 5.11 -12.57 -1.78
N LEU A 161 5.48 -12.28 -0.54
CA LEU A 161 5.88 -13.29 0.44
C LEU A 161 4.69 -13.95 1.14
N VAL A 162 3.80 -13.14 1.72
CA VAL A 162 2.72 -13.61 2.58
C VAL A 162 1.50 -12.69 2.51
N HIS A 163 0.32 -13.26 2.76
CA HIS A 163 -0.88 -12.51 3.13
C HIS A 163 -1.07 -12.64 4.65
N PRO A 164 -0.63 -11.65 5.45
CA PRO A 164 -0.70 -11.76 6.90
C PRO A 164 -2.17 -11.83 7.36
N LYS A 165 -2.45 -12.76 8.28
CA LYS A 165 -3.75 -12.80 8.94
C LYS A 165 -3.76 -11.78 10.07
N ASN A 166 -4.65 -10.81 9.99
CA ASN A 166 -4.88 -9.88 11.09
C ASN A 166 -5.88 -10.49 12.08
N ALA A 167 -5.55 -10.41 13.37
CA ALA A 167 -6.46 -10.79 14.44
C ALA A 167 -6.92 -9.51 15.15
N PHE A 168 -8.22 -9.32 15.20
CA PHE A 168 -8.85 -8.24 15.95
C PHE A 168 -9.64 -8.83 17.12
N ALA A 169 -9.66 -8.11 18.23
CA ALA A 169 -10.40 -8.51 19.42
C ALA A 169 -11.12 -7.29 19.99
N PHE A 170 -12.31 -7.51 20.53
CA PHE A 170 -13.09 -6.54 21.28
C PHE A 170 -13.75 -7.21 22.49
N ASP A 171 -14.16 -6.42 23.47
CA ASP A 171 -14.80 -6.93 24.68
C ASP A 171 -16.33 -7.04 24.49
N LYS A 172 -16.82 -8.26 24.27
CA LYS A 172 -18.26 -8.54 24.12
C LYS A 172 -19.09 -8.35 25.39
N THR A 173 -18.46 -8.09 26.53
CA THR A 173 -19.16 -7.68 27.76
C THR A 173 -19.42 -6.18 27.81
N LYS A 174 -18.77 -5.42 26.90
CA LYS A 174 -18.89 -3.96 26.78
C LYS A 174 -19.60 -3.53 25.51
N PHE A 175 -19.53 -4.31 24.43
CA PHE A 175 -20.19 -4.02 23.16
C PHE A 175 -20.95 -5.25 22.65
N ASP A 176 -22.15 -5.02 22.10
CA ASP A 176 -22.96 -6.07 21.50
C ASP A 176 -22.30 -6.59 20.23
N GLU A 177 -21.91 -7.87 20.24
CA GLU A 177 -21.28 -8.55 19.11
C GLU A 177 -22.10 -8.48 17.83
N SER A 178 -23.43 -8.46 17.91
CA SER A 178 -24.31 -8.39 16.73
C SER A 178 -24.28 -7.04 16.01
N THR A 179 -23.68 -6.02 16.64
CA THR A 179 -23.59 -4.64 16.11
C THR A 179 -22.20 -4.29 15.58
N VAL A 180 -21.22 -5.17 15.81
CA VAL A 180 -19.86 -5.04 15.28
C VAL A 180 -19.85 -5.50 13.82
N VAL A 181 -19.22 -4.72 12.95
CA VAL A 181 -19.24 -4.95 11.51
C VAL A 181 -17.88 -5.45 11.05
N GLU A 182 -17.83 -6.67 10.55
CA GLU A 182 -16.64 -7.20 9.87
C GLU A 182 -16.62 -6.69 8.43
N GLN A 183 -15.59 -5.94 8.05
CA GLN A 183 -15.41 -5.48 6.67
C GLN A 183 -14.20 -6.17 6.02
N SER A 184 -14.38 -6.62 4.77
CA SER A 184 -13.33 -7.32 4.02
C SER A 184 -12.02 -6.52 4.00
N GLY A 185 -10.90 -7.20 4.25
CA GLY A 185 -9.55 -6.61 4.23
C GLY A 185 -9.14 -5.79 5.45
N ILE A 186 -10.08 -5.26 6.25
CA ILE A 186 -9.78 -4.42 7.42
C ILE A 186 -10.41 -4.90 8.75
N GLY A 187 -11.21 -5.97 8.71
CA GLY A 187 -11.84 -6.58 9.87
C GLY A 187 -12.77 -5.60 10.60
N ILE A 188 -12.85 -5.69 11.92
CA ILE A 188 -13.70 -4.82 12.76
C ILE A 188 -13.18 -3.39 12.94
N ARG A 189 -11.96 -3.04 12.47
CA ARG A 189 -11.41 -1.68 12.57
C ARG A 189 -11.80 -0.84 11.36
N ASN A 190 -13.08 -0.50 11.29
CA ASN A 190 -13.67 0.25 10.20
C ASN A 190 -14.75 1.21 10.71
N ALA A 191 -15.10 2.21 9.90
CA ALA A 191 -16.11 3.21 10.25
C ALA A 191 -17.48 2.60 10.63
N TRP A 192 -17.91 1.51 9.99
CA TRP A 192 -19.19 0.87 10.28
C TRP A 192 -19.22 0.28 11.69
N THR A 193 -18.15 -0.33 12.16
CA THR A 193 -18.04 -0.76 13.56
C THR A 193 -18.06 0.45 14.48
N PHE A 194 -17.26 1.48 14.19
CA PHE A 194 -17.13 2.64 15.08
C PHE A 194 -18.43 3.43 15.23
N ILE A 195 -19.28 3.43 14.20
CA ILE A 195 -20.59 4.12 14.23
C ILE A 195 -21.69 3.22 14.81
N ASN A 196 -21.68 1.92 14.50
CA ASN A 196 -22.80 1.04 14.83
C ASN A 196 -22.65 0.26 16.13
N ALA A 197 -21.42 0.06 16.64
CA ALA A 197 -21.17 -0.74 17.84
C ALA A 197 -21.97 -0.20 19.03
N GLN A 198 -22.88 -1.01 19.55
CA GLN A 198 -23.75 -0.63 20.66
C GLN A 198 -23.12 -1.01 21.99
N PRO A 199 -22.96 -0.05 22.92
CA PRO A 199 -22.45 -0.35 24.24
C PRO A 199 -23.46 -1.15 25.07
N ILE A 200 -22.96 -2.09 25.86
CA ILE A 200 -23.71 -2.83 26.88
C ILE A 200 -23.58 -2.05 28.20
N GLY A 201 -24.68 -1.42 28.60
CA GLY A 201 -24.73 -0.57 29.79
C GLY A 201 -24.57 0.92 29.48
N GLU A 202 -24.19 1.71 30.47
CA GLU A 202 -24.16 3.18 30.36
C GLU A 202 -22.85 3.73 29.79
N ASN A 203 -21.75 2.98 29.88
CA ASN A 203 -20.45 3.43 29.39
C ASN A 203 -20.40 3.34 27.86
N LYS A 204 -20.18 4.49 27.21
CA LYS A 204 -20.09 4.63 25.75
C LYS A 204 -18.66 4.81 25.25
N ASP A 205 -17.67 4.79 26.14
CA ASP A 205 -16.28 5.01 25.79
C ASP A 205 -15.76 3.88 24.89
N PHE A 206 -15.34 4.24 23.68
CA PHE A 206 -14.74 3.31 22.74
C PHE A 206 -13.21 3.41 22.81
N ILE A 207 -12.58 2.45 23.48
CA ILE A 207 -11.12 2.45 23.69
C ILE A 207 -10.46 1.55 22.65
N LEU A 208 -9.57 2.14 21.86
CA LEU A 208 -8.82 1.46 20.80
C LEU A 208 -7.33 1.34 21.17
N ASN A 209 -6.76 0.16 20.91
CA ASN A 209 -5.32 -0.02 20.88
C ASN A 209 -4.77 0.28 19.46
N SER A 210 -3.63 0.97 19.40
CA SER A 210 -2.84 1.14 18.18
C SER A 210 -1.43 0.54 18.36
N GLY A 211 -0.85 0.05 17.26
CA GLY A 211 0.53 -0.44 17.21
C GLY A 211 1.56 0.64 16.87
N ASP A 212 1.09 1.79 16.38
CA ASP A 212 1.87 2.97 16.02
C ASP A 212 1.17 4.23 16.59
N ASN A 213 1.87 5.36 16.60
CA ASN A 213 1.34 6.65 17.07
C ASN A 213 0.45 7.30 16.01
N VAL A 214 -0.47 8.16 16.47
CA VAL A 214 -1.15 9.11 15.58
C VAL A 214 -0.16 10.22 15.24
N ILE A 215 0.05 10.47 13.95
CA ILE A 215 1.03 11.46 13.47
C ILE A 215 0.32 12.66 12.86
N ALA A 216 -0.67 12.42 12.00
CA ALA A 216 -1.40 13.46 11.32
C ALA A 216 -2.89 13.13 11.15
N ILE A 217 -3.73 14.14 11.37
CA ILE A 217 -5.17 14.09 11.10
C ILE A 217 -5.57 15.09 10.01
N ASN A 218 -4.60 15.57 9.24
CA ASN A 218 -4.83 16.50 8.15
C ASN A 218 -5.28 15.74 6.89
N PRO A 219 -6.39 16.12 6.23
CA PRO A 219 -6.87 15.47 5.00
C PRO A 219 -5.83 15.45 3.87
N LEU A 220 -4.89 16.39 3.87
CA LEU A 220 -3.85 16.52 2.86
C LEU A 220 -2.56 15.73 3.20
N TYR A 221 -2.48 15.19 4.42
CA TYR A 221 -1.33 14.41 4.87
C TYR A 221 -1.75 13.35 5.89
N ILE A 222 -1.86 12.11 5.41
CA ILE A 222 -2.16 10.92 6.22
C ILE A 222 -0.92 10.03 6.21
N SER A 223 -0.34 9.77 7.38
CA SER A 223 0.95 9.09 7.49
C SER A 223 0.87 7.54 7.53
N GLY A 224 -0.33 6.97 7.70
CA GLY A 224 -0.49 5.53 7.83
C GLY A 224 -1.89 5.06 8.23
N GLY A 225 -1.97 3.79 8.67
CA GLY A 225 -3.23 3.12 8.99
C GLY A 225 -3.94 3.67 10.24
N VAL A 226 -3.18 3.99 11.30
CA VAL A 226 -3.76 4.54 12.55
C VAL A 226 -4.42 5.90 12.30
N ASP A 227 -3.73 6.78 11.57
CA ASP A 227 -4.26 8.07 11.13
C ASP A 227 -5.52 7.91 10.26
N SER A 228 -5.54 6.88 9.38
CA SER A 228 -6.70 6.60 8.52
C SER A 228 -7.97 6.29 9.33
N TRP A 229 -7.86 5.60 10.47
CA TRP A 229 -9.03 5.29 11.31
C TRP A 229 -9.68 6.53 11.90
N ILE A 230 -8.87 7.50 12.33
CA ILE A 230 -9.37 8.77 12.88
C ILE A 230 -9.91 9.64 11.74
N PHE A 231 -9.16 9.72 10.64
CA PHE A 231 -9.55 10.46 9.45
C PHE A 231 -10.95 10.08 8.97
N GLU A 232 -11.25 8.79 8.89
CA GLU A 232 -12.55 8.29 8.44
C GLU A 232 -13.73 8.62 9.37
N LEU A 233 -13.46 9.02 10.61
CA LEU A 233 -14.47 9.44 11.60
C LEU A 233 -14.67 10.97 11.64
N VAL A 234 -13.67 11.73 11.17
CA VAL A 234 -13.70 13.20 11.20
C VAL A 234 -14.15 13.77 9.85
N TYR A 235 -13.78 13.13 8.74
CA TYR A 235 -14.03 13.64 7.39
C TYR A 235 -14.99 12.73 6.62
N ASP A 236 -16.07 13.33 6.15
CA ASP A 236 -17.04 12.67 5.27
C ASP A 236 -16.59 12.66 3.81
N ARG A 237 -16.97 11.60 3.10
CA ARG A 237 -16.77 11.44 1.66
C ARG A 237 -18.11 11.55 0.94
N LEU A 238 -18.09 11.86 -0.36
CA LEU A 238 -19.31 11.81 -1.18
C LEU A 238 -19.94 10.41 -1.16
N MET A 239 -19.11 9.39 -1.32
CA MET A 239 -19.47 7.97 -1.29
C MET A 239 -18.63 7.25 -0.23
N ARG A 240 -19.18 6.19 0.37
CA ARG A 240 -18.45 5.31 1.28
C ARG A 240 -18.64 3.86 0.87
N VAL A 241 -17.58 3.05 0.92
CA VAL A 241 -17.69 1.62 0.63
C VAL A 241 -18.36 0.90 1.79
N GLY A 242 -19.46 0.21 1.50
CA GLY A 242 -20.22 -0.58 2.45
C GLY A 242 -19.52 -1.88 2.87
N PRO A 243 -20.07 -2.59 3.86
CA PRO A 243 -19.59 -3.92 4.26
C PRO A 243 -19.68 -4.96 3.14
N ASP A 244 -20.56 -4.74 2.16
CA ASP A 244 -20.71 -5.54 0.94
C ASP A 244 -19.61 -5.27 -0.12
N GLY A 245 -18.73 -4.29 0.14
CA GLY A 245 -17.66 -3.91 -0.77
C GLY A 245 -18.09 -2.96 -1.89
N LEU A 246 -19.32 -2.46 -1.88
CA LEU A 246 -19.83 -1.54 -2.89
C LEU A 246 -19.89 -0.10 -2.39
N PRO A 247 -19.62 0.90 -3.24
CA PRO A 247 -19.80 2.29 -2.87
C PRO A 247 -21.29 2.62 -2.70
N GLN A 248 -21.63 3.28 -1.59
CA GLN A 248 -22.97 3.80 -1.32
C GLN A 248 -22.95 5.31 -1.02
N PRO A 249 -24.03 6.04 -1.33
CA PRO A 249 -24.14 7.47 -1.03
C PRO A 249 -23.86 7.77 0.45
N TRP A 250 -23.05 8.79 0.70
CA TRP A 250 -22.76 9.29 2.03
C TRP A 250 -23.04 10.80 2.08
N ALA A 251 -22.04 11.69 1.94
CA ALA A 251 -22.34 13.12 1.81
C ALA A 251 -23.17 13.43 0.55
N ALA A 252 -23.06 12.59 -0.49
CA ALA A 252 -23.99 12.59 -1.60
C ALA A 252 -25.36 12.04 -1.17
N GLU A 253 -26.43 12.72 -1.58
CA GLU A 253 -27.79 12.21 -1.55
C GLU A 253 -28.06 11.28 -2.74
N SER A 254 -27.60 11.68 -3.92
CA SER A 254 -27.75 10.90 -5.16
C SER A 254 -26.65 11.21 -6.16
N TYR A 255 -26.54 10.37 -7.19
CA TYR A 255 -25.63 10.57 -8.31
C TYR A 255 -26.24 10.08 -9.62
N ASP A 256 -25.84 10.68 -10.74
CA ASP A 256 -26.31 10.34 -12.09
C ASP A 256 -25.18 10.48 -13.11
N TRP A 257 -24.89 9.40 -13.84
CA TRP A 257 -23.91 9.42 -14.92
C TRP A 257 -24.54 10.07 -16.15
N LYS A 258 -24.07 11.26 -16.53
CA LYS A 258 -24.57 11.95 -17.73
C LYS A 258 -23.94 11.39 -19.01
N ASP A 259 -22.69 10.95 -18.91
CA ASP A 259 -21.93 10.28 -19.96
C ASP A 259 -20.77 9.47 -19.35
N GLY A 260 -19.85 8.92 -20.16
CA GLY A 260 -18.74 8.09 -19.69
C GLY A 260 -17.64 8.83 -18.89
N THR A 261 -17.74 10.16 -18.78
CA THR A 261 -16.74 11.02 -18.11
C THR A 261 -17.36 12.02 -17.15
N THR A 262 -18.68 12.22 -17.20
CA THR A 262 -19.40 13.22 -16.43
C THR A 262 -20.34 12.55 -15.42
N LEU A 263 -20.05 12.75 -14.13
CA LEU A 263 -20.90 12.33 -13.02
C LEU A 263 -21.51 13.56 -12.34
N GLU A 264 -22.84 13.64 -12.32
CA GLU A 264 -23.57 14.62 -11.51
C GLU A 264 -23.81 14.04 -10.11
N VAL A 265 -23.50 14.81 -9.07
CA VAL A 265 -23.68 14.41 -7.66
C VAL A 265 -24.51 15.47 -6.96
N THR A 266 -25.61 15.05 -6.32
CA THR A 266 -26.42 15.92 -5.46
C THR A 266 -25.94 15.77 -4.03
N LEU A 267 -25.56 16.88 -3.40
CA LEU A 267 -25.13 16.90 -2.01
C LEU A 267 -26.35 16.84 -1.07
N ARG A 268 -26.23 16.11 0.04
CA ARG A 268 -27.26 16.04 1.07
C ARG A 268 -27.48 17.41 1.76
N ASP A 269 -28.73 17.75 2.00
CA ASP A 269 -29.09 18.95 2.77
C ASP A 269 -28.77 18.84 4.26
N GLY A 270 -28.55 19.98 4.91
CA GLY A 270 -28.45 20.10 6.36
C GLY A 270 -27.13 19.64 6.98
N MET A 271 -26.09 19.40 6.17
CA MET A 271 -24.75 19.12 6.67
C MET A 271 -24.06 20.41 7.12
N GLU A 272 -23.39 20.34 8.28
CA GLU A 272 -22.67 21.45 8.88
C GLU A 272 -21.25 21.01 9.28
N TRP A 273 -20.29 21.92 9.13
CA TRP A 273 -18.99 21.81 9.74
C TRP A 273 -19.08 21.97 11.26
N HIS A 274 -18.03 21.57 11.99
CA HIS A 274 -17.98 21.71 13.45
C HIS A 274 -18.04 23.17 13.94
N ASP A 275 -17.82 24.16 13.08
CA ASP A 275 -18.00 25.59 13.38
C ASP A 275 -19.43 26.10 13.12
N GLY A 276 -20.35 25.21 12.74
CA GLY A 276 -21.76 25.49 12.45
C GLY A 276 -22.01 26.09 11.07
N LYS A 277 -20.99 26.22 10.21
CA LYS A 277 -21.21 26.65 8.83
C LYS A 277 -21.75 25.49 7.99
N PRO A 278 -22.69 25.75 7.06
CA PRO A 278 -23.18 24.72 6.16
C PRO A 278 -22.06 24.19 5.27
N VAL A 279 -22.09 22.89 4.98
CA VAL A 279 -21.24 22.28 3.94
C VAL A 279 -21.82 22.64 2.57
N THR A 280 -20.97 23.08 1.66
CA THR A 280 -21.35 23.54 0.32
C THR A 280 -20.60 22.78 -0.78
N VAL A 281 -21.08 22.91 -2.02
CA VAL A 281 -20.38 22.39 -3.21
C VAL A 281 -18.99 23.01 -3.41
N GLU A 282 -18.76 24.24 -2.93
CA GLU A 282 -17.43 24.85 -2.99
C GLU A 282 -16.43 24.15 -2.06
N ASP A 283 -16.88 23.63 -0.91
CA ASP A 283 -16.03 22.84 -0.01
C ASP A 283 -15.64 21.51 -0.64
N VAL A 284 -16.60 20.84 -1.30
CA VAL A 284 -16.34 19.62 -2.06
C VAL A 284 -15.34 19.90 -3.17
N LYS A 285 -15.58 20.93 -3.98
CA LYS A 285 -14.68 21.33 -5.07
C LYS A 285 -13.28 21.66 -4.56
N PHE A 286 -13.16 22.43 -3.48
CA PHE A 286 -11.89 22.74 -2.83
C PHE A 286 -11.12 21.46 -2.47
N SER A 287 -11.79 20.45 -1.92
CA SER A 287 -11.14 19.18 -1.54
C SER A 287 -10.56 18.40 -2.73
N PHE A 288 -11.14 18.54 -3.93
CA PHE A 288 -10.58 17.97 -5.17
C PHE A 288 -9.45 18.83 -5.73
N GLU A 289 -9.56 20.15 -5.67
CA GLU A 289 -8.63 21.09 -6.31
C GLU A 289 -7.31 21.25 -5.54
N VAL A 290 -7.36 21.26 -4.20
CA VAL A 290 -6.17 21.53 -3.38
C VAL A 290 -5.02 20.55 -3.64
N PRO A 291 -5.23 19.22 -3.65
CA PRO A 291 -4.14 18.27 -3.94
C PRO A 291 -3.52 18.45 -5.32
N MET A 292 -4.26 19.04 -6.28
CA MET A 292 -3.77 19.30 -7.63
C MET A 292 -2.95 20.59 -7.72
N SER A 293 -3.06 21.49 -6.74
CA SER A 293 -2.49 22.84 -6.80
C SER A 293 -1.00 22.93 -6.44
N GLY A 294 -0.40 21.85 -5.95
CA GLY A 294 1.06 21.73 -5.71
C GLY A 294 1.53 22.35 -4.40
#